data_AF-A0A7J5EC10-F1
#
_entry.id   AF-A0A7J5EC10-F1
#
_cell.length_a   1.000
_cell.length_b   1.000
_cell.length_c   1.000
_cell.angle_alpha   90.00
_cell.angle_beta   90.00
_cell.angle_gamma   90.00
#
_symmetry.space_group_name_H-M   'P 1'
#
loop_
_entity.id
_entity.type
_entity.pdbx_description
1 polymer ?
#
loop_
_entity_poly.entity_id
_entity_poly.type
_entity_poly.pdbx_seq_one_letter_code
_entity_poly.pdbx_strand_id
1 'polypeptide(L)'
;MKKLILFFLFVFATGFTKTEDPVIYLAGDSTIAVKLEEKKPETGWGEKLNLYLNENIKIDNRAKNGRSTRTFISEGRWKSII
;
A
#
# COMPACT_ATOMS: atom_id res chain seq x y z
N MET A 1 21.18 -25.26 -34.62
CA MET A 1 19.81 -25.53 -34.12
C MET A 1 19.69 -25.40 -32.60
N LYS A 2 20.46 -26.14 -31.78
CA LYS A 2 20.40 -26.03 -30.30
C LYS A 2 20.61 -24.62 -29.74
N LYS A 3 21.60 -23.88 -30.25
CA LYS A 3 21.87 -22.48 -29.83
C LYS A 3 20.70 -21.53 -30.15
N LEU A 4 19.96 -21.79 -31.22
CA LEU A 4 18.81 -20.99 -31.63
C LEU A 4 17.60 -21.28 -30.74
N ILE A 5 17.39 -22.55 -30.37
CA ILE A 5 16.36 -22.96 -29.39
C ILE A 5 16.63 -22.35 -28.01
N LEU A 6 17.89 -22.37 -27.56
CA LEU A 6 18.31 -21.73 -26.31
C LEU A 6 18.08 -20.21 -26.33
N PHE A 7 18.32 -19.56 -27.47
CA PHE A 7 18.05 -18.13 -27.64
C PHE A 7 16.55 -17.81 -27.55
N PHE A 8 15.69 -18.58 -28.22
CA PHE A 8 14.24 -18.38 -28.14
C PHE A 8 13.66 -18.68 -26.75
N LEU A 9 14.17 -19.70 -26.05
CA LEU A 9 13.81 -19.98 -24.65
C LEU A 9 14.19 -18.83 -23.70
N PHE A 10 15.35 -18.21 -23.91
CA PHE A 10 15.80 -17.07 -23.12
C PHE A 10 14.91 -15.84 -23.34
N VAL A 11 14.56 -15.53 -24.60
CA VAL A 11 13.66 -14.41 -24.94
C VAL A 11 12.24 -14.64 -24.37
N PHE A 12 11.74 -15.88 -24.39
CA PHE A 12 10.43 -16.22 -23.84
C PHE A 12 10.39 -16.08 -22.30
N ALA A 13 11.48 -16.41 -21.60
CA ALA A 13 11.57 -16.29 -20.15
C ALA A 13 11.58 -14.84 -19.64
N THR A 14 12.03 -13.88 -20.47
CA THR A 14 12.10 -12.46 -20.09
C THR A 14 10.82 -11.66 -20.37
N GLY A 15 9.80 -12.28 -20.99
CA GLY A 15 8.60 -11.58 -21.48
C GLY A 15 7.50 -11.31 -20.44
N PHE A 16 7.63 -11.82 -19.20
CA PHE A 16 6.62 -11.65 -18.17
C PHE A 16 7.00 -10.52 -17.20
N THR A 17 6.47 -9.32 -17.43
CA THR A 17 6.49 -8.26 -16.43
C THR A 17 5.26 -8.41 -15.54
N LYS A 18 5.46 -8.71 -14.24
CA LYS A 18 4.36 -8.64 -13.27
C LYS A 18 3.89 -7.19 -13.18
N THR A 19 2.61 -6.93 -13.45
CA THR A 19 2.04 -5.62 -13.13
C THR A 19 1.97 -5.48 -11.61
N GLU A 20 2.47 -4.38 -11.07
CA GLU A 20 2.32 -4.09 -9.65
C GLU A 20 0.86 -3.73 -9.35
N ASP A 21 0.37 -4.21 -8.21
CA ASP A 21 -0.95 -3.85 -7.71
C ASP A 21 -0.96 -2.35 -7.35
N PRO A 22 -2.01 -1.60 -7.73
CA PRO A 22 -2.17 -0.22 -7.29
C PRO A 22 -2.21 -0.13 -5.75
N VAL A 23 -1.65 0.95 -5.22
CA VAL A 23 -1.59 1.23 -3.78
C VAL A 23 -2.50 2.40 -3.45
N ILE A 24 -3.41 2.20 -2.49
CA ILE A 24 -4.18 3.28 -1.86
C ILE A 24 -3.47 3.68 -0.58
N TYR A 25 -2.95 4.92 -0.56
CA TYR A 25 -2.36 5.50 0.64
C TYR A 25 -3.44 6.24 1.45
N LEU A 26 -3.56 5.90 2.73
CA LEU A 26 -4.46 6.62 3.64
C LEU A 26 -3.66 7.59 4.50
N ALA A 27 -3.93 8.87 4.34
CA ALA A 27 -3.41 9.95 5.18
C ALA A 27 -4.58 10.57 5.96
N GLY A 28 -4.42 10.70 7.27
CA GLY A 28 -5.49 11.24 8.11
C GLY A 28 -5.24 11.09 9.59
N ASP A 29 -6.32 11.18 10.35
CA ASP A 29 -6.32 11.29 11.81
C ASP A 29 -6.76 10.00 12.51
N SER A 30 -7.27 10.13 13.74
CA SER A 30 -7.76 9.02 14.55
C SER A 30 -8.92 8.25 13.93
N THR A 31 -9.71 8.84 13.05
CA THR A 31 -10.85 8.15 12.43
C THR A 31 -10.42 7.12 11.39
N ILE A 32 -9.18 7.23 10.87
CA ILE A 32 -8.61 6.33 9.86
C ILE A 32 -7.52 5.43 10.46
N ALA A 33 -6.78 5.94 11.44
CA ALA A 33 -5.55 5.32 11.95
C ALA A 33 -5.76 3.92 12.55
N VAL A 34 -4.77 3.06 12.30
CA VAL A 34 -4.61 1.79 13.00
C VAL A 34 -4.43 2.04 14.50
N LYS A 35 -5.23 1.36 15.34
CA LYS A 35 -5.16 1.50 16.80
C LYS A 35 -4.18 0.51 17.43
N LEU A 36 -3.64 0.92 18.58
CA LEU A 36 -2.79 0.07 19.40
C LEU A 36 -3.64 -1.01 20.07
N GLU A 37 -3.04 -2.17 20.39
CA GLU A 37 -3.77 -3.33 20.92
C GLU A 37 -4.52 -2.98 22.21
N GLU A 38 -3.91 -2.19 23.10
CA GLU A 38 -4.49 -1.73 24.35
C GLU A 38 -5.63 -0.72 24.20
N LYS A 39 -5.80 -0.16 22.99
CA LYS A 39 -6.90 0.76 22.67
C LYS A 39 -8.07 0.07 21.99
N LYS A 40 -7.93 -1.20 21.61
CA LYS A 40 -9.05 -1.97 21.07
C LYS A 40 -10.17 -2.08 22.13
N PRO A 41 -11.45 -2.03 21.74
CA PRO A 41 -11.97 -2.21 20.38
C PRO A 41 -12.06 -0.92 19.54
N GLU A 42 -11.46 0.21 19.97
CA GLU A 42 -11.33 1.37 19.09
C GLU A 42 -10.68 0.96 17.77
N THR A 43 -11.19 1.46 16.64
CA THR A 43 -10.65 1.19 15.31
C THR A 43 -10.83 2.37 14.38
N GLY A 44 -9.90 2.56 13.44
CA GLY A 44 -10.09 3.46 12.31
C GLY A 44 -10.75 2.73 11.13
N TRP A 45 -11.57 3.42 10.33
CA TRP A 45 -12.22 2.78 9.18
C TRP A 45 -11.22 2.22 8.15
N GLY A 46 -10.02 2.81 8.10
CA GLY A 46 -8.93 2.35 7.23
C GLY A 46 -8.39 0.96 7.57
N GLU A 47 -8.60 0.44 8.79
CA GLU A 47 -8.20 -0.93 9.17
C GLU A 47 -9.04 -2.02 8.50
N LYS A 48 -10.22 -1.66 7.99
CA LYS A 48 -11.18 -2.60 7.38
C LYS A 48 -11.47 -2.30 5.91
N LEU A 49 -10.85 -1.26 5.36
CA LEU A 49 -11.09 -0.84 3.98
C LEU A 49 -10.82 -1.96 2.96
N ASN A 50 -9.85 -2.85 3.24
CA ASN A 50 -9.52 -3.98 2.37
C ASN A 50 -10.68 -4.96 2.18
N LEU A 51 -11.63 -5.03 3.12
CA LEU A 51 -12.81 -5.89 3.00
C LEU A 51 -13.79 -5.44 1.91
N TYR A 52 -13.62 -4.21 1.40
CA TYR A 52 -14.49 -3.59 0.40
C TYR A 52 -13.80 -3.37 -0.95
N LEU A 53 -12.58 -3.87 -1.12
CA LEU A 53 -11.76 -3.70 -2.32
C LEU A 53 -11.38 -5.04 -2.94
N ASN A 54 -11.00 -5.01 -4.21
CA ASN A 54 -10.46 -6.18 -4.90
C ASN A 54 -9.12 -6.60 -4.28
N GLU A 55 -8.82 -7.89 -4.31
CA GLU A 55 -7.58 -8.46 -3.75
C GLU A 55 -6.30 -7.89 -4.38
N ASN A 56 -6.39 -7.41 -5.62
CA ASN A 56 -5.28 -6.79 -6.35
C ASN A 56 -5.10 -5.29 -6.02
N ILE A 57 -5.55 -4.83 -4.85
CA ILE A 57 -5.35 -3.46 -4.37
C ILE A 57 -4.64 -3.51 -3.01
N LYS A 58 -3.47 -2.88 -2.93
CA LYS A 58 -2.73 -2.73 -1.68
C LYS A 58 -3.21 -1.50 -0.93
N ILE A 59 -3.32 -1.60 0.39
CA ILE A 59 -3.64 -0.46 1.26
C ILE A 59 -2.43 -0.16 2.14
N ASP A 60 -1.97 1.08 2.11
CA ASP A 60 -0.94 1.60 3.00
C ASP A 60 -1.55 2.66 3.92
N ASN A 61 -1.98 2.23 5.10
CA ASN A 61 -2.62 3.12 6.08
C ASN A 61 -1.58 3.83 6.95
N ARG A 62 -1.33 5.11 6.63
CA ARG A 62 -0.38 5.98 7.33
C ARG A 62 -1.03 7.03 8.21
N ALA A 63 -2.35 6.99 8.37
CA ALA A 63 -3.07 7.86 9.27
C ALA A 63 -2.59 7.69 10.71
N LYS A 64 -2.63 8.78 11.49
CA LYS A 64 -2.21 8.77 12.90
C LYS A 64 -3.11 9.62 13.78
N ASN A 65 -3.40 9.11 14.96
CA ASN A 65 -4.15 9.81 16.00
C ASN A 65 -3.58 11.21 16.25
N GLY A 66 -4.49 12.19 16.39
CA GLY A 66 -4.13 13.58 16.73
C GLY A 66 -3.47 14.38 15.61
N ARG A 67 -3.45 13.89 14.37
CA ARG A 67 -2.88 14.64 13.24
C ARG A 67 -3.95 15.44 12.52
N SER A 68 -3.75 16.75 12.43
CA SER A 68 -4.34 17.59 11.38
C SER A 68 -3.48 17.54 10.12
N THR A 69 -3.96 18.10 9.01
CA THR A 69 -3.15 18.31 7.79
C THR A 69 -1.83 19.02 8.11
N ARG A 70 -1.87 20.07 8.96
CA ARG A 70 -0.68 20.84 9.34
C ARG A 70 0.38 19.95 10.01
N THR A 71 -0.02 19.19 11.04
CA THR A 71 0.92 18.33 11.77
C THR A 71 1.37 17.14 10.94
N PHE A 72 0.50 16.61 10.07
CA PHE A 72 0.87 15.52 9.17
C PHE A 72 1.97 15.93 8.20
N ILE A 73 1.89 17.16 7.67
CA ILE A 73 2.92 17.74 6.80
C ILE A 73 4.18 18.09 7.60
N SER A 74 4.05 18.80 8.74
CA SER A 74 5.21 19.26 9.51
C SER A 74 6.02 18.12 10.14
N GLU A 75 5.38 16.99 10.46
CA GLU A 75 6.05 15.76 10.91
C GLU A 75 6.68 14.96 9.76
N GLY A 76 6.62 15.45 8.51
CA GLY A 76 7.19 14.77 7.34
C GLY A 76 6.42 13.55 6.86
N ARG A 77 5.22 13.27 7.39
CA ARG A 77 4.42 12.10 7.02
C ARG A 77 3.94 12.17 5.57
N TRP A 78 3.62 13.38 5.09
CA TRP A 78 3.27 13.58 3.68
C TRP A 78 4.41 13.17 2.74
N LYS A 79 5.65 13.55 3.06
CA LYS A 79 6.84 13.17 2.27
C LYS A 79 7.11 11.67 2.23
N SER A 80 6.50 10.88 3.12
CA SER A 80 6.62 9.44 3.04
C SER A 80 5.74 8.87 1.92
N ILE A 81 4.64 9.56 1.58
CA ILE A 81 3.62 9.11 0.63
C ILE A 81 3.92 9.54 -0.81
N ILE A 82 4.46 10.75 -0.98
CA ILE A 82 4.75 11.36 -2.30
C ILE A 82 6.21 11.24 -2.72
#